data_AF-A0A1H4XEM7-F1
#
_entry.id   AF-A0A1H4XEM7-F1
#
_cell.length_a   1.000
_cell.length_b   1.000
_cell.length_c   1.000
_cell.angle_alpha   90.00
_cell.angle_beta   90.00
_cell.angle_gamma   90.00
#
_symmetry.space_group_name_H-M   'P 1'
#
loop_
_entity.id
_entity.type
_entity.pdbx_description
1 polymer ?
#
loop_
_entity_poly.entity_id
_entity_poly.type
_entity_poly.pdbx_seq_one_letter_code
_entity_poly.pdbx_strand_id
1 'polypeptide(L)' 'MPGFVYPTDDRKLGQEELADAIIRDCGNDPRAAVVAMLKINSALMVELHALTGKHAAEAPVAQEGLGRRSRPL' A
#
# COMPACT_ATOMS: atom_id res chain seq x y z
N MET A 1 27.27 32.01 -6.00
CA MET A 1 26.35 30.89 -6.31
C MET A 1 25.54 30.59 -5.05
N PRO A 2 24.30 31.08 -4.90
CA PRO A 2 23.48 30.67 -3.77
C PRO A 2 22.92 29.28 -4.05
N GLY A 3 23.19 28.35 -3.14
CA GLY A 3 22.69 26.97 -3.20
C GLY A 3 21.17 26.94 -3.09
N PHE A 4 20.53 26.26 -4.03
CA PHE A 4 19.09 26.01 -4.01
C PHE A 4 18.83 24.95 -2.94
N VAL A 5 18.37 25.38 -1.76
CA VAL A 5 17.88 24.47 -0.72
C VAL A 5 16.51 23.99 -1.18
N TYR A 6 16.42 22.75 -1.62
CA TYR A 6 15.12 22.09 -1.80
C TYR A 6 14.49 21.93 -0.41
N PRO A 7 13.30 22.49 -0.15
CA PRO A 7 12.60 22.19 1.10
C PRO A 7 12.17 20.72 1.06
N THR A 8 12.92 19.85 1.74
CA THR A 8 12.54 18.47 2.04
C THR A 8 11.66 18.43 3.29
N ASP A 9 10.55 19.16 3.27
CA ASP A 9 9.49 18.96 4.26
C ASP A 9 8.59 17.83 3.78
N ASP A 10 9.11 16.60 3.82
CA ASP A 10 8.32 15.36 3.77
C ASP A 10 7.53 15.21 5.09
N ARG A 11 6.68 16.20 5.39
CA ARG A 11 5.72 16.09 6.49
C ARG A 11 4.70 15.05 6.07
N LYS A 12 4.91 13.82 6.54
CA LYS A 12 3.91 12.75 6.46
C LYS A 12 2.65 13.26 7.17
N LEU A 13 1.61 13.54 6.40
CA LEU A 13 0.31 13.93 6.93
C LEU A 13 -0.21 12.83 7.86
N GLY A 14 -0.78 13.24 8.99
CA GLY A 14 -1.56 12.32 9.81
C GLY A 14 -2.76 11.78 9.05
N GLN A 15 -3.32 10.64 9.49
CA GLN A 15 -4.49 10.04 8.83
C GLN A 15 -5.69 11.01 8.78
N GLU A 16 -5.92 11.74 9.85
CA GLU A 16 -7.00 12.74 9.95
C GLU A 16 -6.74 13.93 9.01
N GLU A 17 -5.53 14.48 8.99
CA GLU A 17 -5.16 15.60 8.11
C GLU A 17 -5.26 15.21 6.63
N LEU A 18 -4.90 13.97 6.29
CA LEU A 18 -5.05 13.43 4.95
C LEU A 18 -6.53 13.29 4.55
N ALA A 19 -7.36 12.76 5.45
CA ALA A 19 -8.80 12.65 5.22
C ALA A 19 -9.43 14.04 4.99
N ASP A 20 -9.08 15.01 5.84
CA ASP A 20 -9.56 16.39 5.71
C ASP A 20 -9.09 17.04 4.40
N ALA A 21 -7.85 16.80 3.98
CA ALA A 21 -7.35 17.28 2.69
C ALA A 21 -8.15 16.70 1.52
N ILE A 22 -8.44 15.41 1.54
CA ILE A 22 -9.23 14.75 0.49
C ILE A 22 -10.66 15.28 0.45
N ILE A 23 -11.29 15.49 1.62
CA ILE A 23 -12.65 16.05 1.70
C ILE A 23 -12.67 17.47 1.13
N ARG A 24 -11.69 18.31 1.48
CA ARG A 24 -11.58 19.68 0.94
C ARG A 24 -11.38 19.70 -0.57
N ASP A 25 -10.47 18.87 -1.10
CA ASP A 25 -10.20 18.77 -2.54
C ASP A 25 -11.44 18.28 -3.33
N CYS A 26 -12.27 17.46 -2.70
CA CYS A 26 -13.54 16.98 -3.27
C CYS A 26 -14.70 17.96 -3.08
N GLY A 27 -14.43 19.24 -2.76
CA GLY A 27 -15.46 20.27 -2.60
C GLY A 27 -16.40 20.03 -1.41
N ASN A 28 -15.93 19.29 -0.40
CA ASN A 28 -16.73 18.81 0.74
C ASN A 28 -17.90 17.89 0.36
N ASP A 29 -17.90 17.27 -0.84
CA ASP A 29 -18.86 16.21 -1.18
C ASP A 29 -18.37 14.88 -0.58
N PRO A 30 -19.10 14.32 0.41
CA PRO A 30 -18.70 13.08 1.07
C PRO A 30 -18.68 11.89 0.11
N ARG A 31 -19.55 11.86 -0.92
CA ARG A 31 -19.56 10.77 -1.90
C ARG A 31 -18.33 10.84 -2.80
N ALA A 32 -17.98 12.03 -3.27
CA ALA A 32 -16.78 12.23 -4.08
C ALA A 32 -15.50 11.90 -3.30
N ALA A 33 -15.41 12.32 -2.03
CA ALA A 33 -14.27 12.03 -1.16
C ALA A 33 -14.06 10.52 -0.95
N VAL A 34 -15.13 9.77 -0.65
CA VAL A 34 -15.06 8.30 -0.50
C VAL A 34 -14.61 7.63 -1.81
N VAL A 35 -15.15 8.06 -2.95
CA VAL A 35 -14.73 7.52 -4.26
C VAL A 35 -13.25 7.82 -4.53
N ALA A 36 -12.77 9.01 -4.18
CA ALA A 36 -11.36 9.36 -4.31
C ALA A 36 -10.46 8.47 -3.43
N MET A 37 -10.82 8.27 -2.15
CA MET A 37 -10.09 7.37 -1.25
C MET A 37 -10.04 5.93 -1.77
N LEU A 38 -11.15 5.40 -2.28
CA LEU A 38 -11.20 4.05 -2.85
C LEU A 38 -10.29 3.91 -4.07
N LYS A 39 -10.26 4.92 -4.95
CA LYS A 39 -9.36 4.95 -6.11
C LYS A 39 -7.89 4.93 -5.67
N ILE A 40 -7.52 5.78 -4.72
CA ILE A 40 -6.16 5.82 -4.16
C ILE A 40 -5.79 4.45 -3.58
N ASN A 41 -6.64 3.87 -2.73
CA ASN A 41 -6.40 2.55 -2.14
C ASN A 41 -6.24 1.46 -3.21
N SER A 42 -7.08 1.48 -4.25
CA SER A 42 -6.99 0.49 -5.33
C SER A 42 -5.69 0.58 -6.11
N ALA A 43 -5.22 1.79 -6.41
CA ALA A 43 -3.94 2.01 -7.10
C ALA A 43 -2.77 1.52 -6.24
N LEU A 44 -2.76 1.88 -4.95
CA LEU A 44 -1.74 1.42 -4.00
C LEU A 44 -1.72 -0.11 -3.88
N MET A 45 -2.87 -0.77 -3.83
CA MET A 45 -2.93 -2.24 -3.80
C MET A 45 -2.35 -2.88 -5.07
N VAL A 46 -2.61 -2.30 -6.26
CA VAL A 46 -2.03 -2.80 -7.52
C VAL A 46 -0.51 -2.61 -7.53
N GLU A 47 -0.01 -1.46 -7.08
CA GLU A 47 1.43 -1.20 -6.98
C GLU A 47 2.11 -2.10 -5.95
N LEU A 48 1.51 -2.27 -4.78
CA LEU A 48 1.98 -3.21 -3.76
C LEU A 48 2.01 -4.63 -4.30
N HIS A 49 0.98 -5.07 -5.02
CA HIS A 49 0.97 -6.38 -5.68
C HIS A 49 2.09 -6.49 -6.73
N ALA A 50 2.33 -5.46 -7.54
CA ALA A 50 3.40 -5.45 -8.52
C ALA A 50 4.81 -5.52 -7.89
N LEU A 51 4.99 -4.94 -6.71
CA LEU A 51 6.24 -4.96 -5.94
C LEU A 51 6.42 -6.28 -5.19
N THR A 52 5.39 -6.76 -4.50
CA THR A 52 5.45 -7.97 -3.65
C THR A 52 5.27 -9.27 -4.42
N GLY A 53 4.50 -9.26 -5.52
CA GLY A 53 4.30 -10.40 -6.40
C GLY A 53 5.58 -10.82 -7.15
N LYS A 54 6.58 -9.94 -7.26
CA LYS A 54 7.92 -10.28 -7.76
C LYS A 54 8.81 -10.91 -6.69
N HIS A 55 8.63 -10.56 -5.41
CA HIS A 55 9.39 -11.13 -4.30
C HIS A 55 8.89 -12.51 -3.85
N ALA A 56 7.62 -12.84 -4.05
CA ALA A 56 7.09 -14.17 -3.73
C ALA A 56 7.70 -15.30 -4.60
N ALA A 57 8.27 -14.98 -5.76
CA ALA A 57 8.94 -15.95 -6.62
C ALA A 57 10.37 -16.33 -6.14
N GLU A 58 10.94 -15.59 -5.18
CA GLU A 58 12.30 -15.80 -4.67
C GLU A 58 12.37 -16.25 -3.20
N ALA A 59 11.24 -16.62 -2.59
CA ALA A 59 11.30 -17.40 -1.35
C ALA A 59 11.53 -18.87 -1.73
N PRO A 60 12.71 -19.47 -1.50
CA PRO A 60 12.83 -20.92 -1.59
C PRO A 60 11.87 -21.48 -0.55
N VAL A 61 10.84 -22.17 -1.03
CA VAL A 61 9.98 -22.97 -0.18
C VAL A 61 10.88 -23.98 0.50
N ALA A 62 11.24 -23.72 1.76
CA ALA A 62 11.74 -24.76 2.65
C ALA A 62 10.57 -25.73 2.88
N GLN A 63 10.36 -26.62 1.92
CA GLN A 63 9.65 -27.88 2.13
C GLN A 63 10.57 -28.73 3.01
N GLU A 64 10.65 -28.39 4.29
CA GLU A 64 11.08 -29.35 5.30
C GLU A 64 10.03 -30.46 5.33
N GLY A 65 10.50 -31.63 4.93
CA GLY A 65 9.69 -32.81 4.79
C GLY A 65 9.12 -33.28 6.12
N LEU A 66 7.92 -33.85 6.04
CA LEU A 66 7.50 -34.93 6.92
C LEU A 66 6.76 -35.95 6.06
N GLY A 67 7.57 -36.73 5.35
CA GLY A 67 7.13 -38.04 4.91
C GLY A 67 6.87 -38.92 6.13
N ARG A 68 5.70 -39.52 6.20
CA ARG A 68 5.52 -40.99 6.21
C ARG A 68 4.06 -41.34 6.48
N ARG A 69 3.45 -41.90 5.44
CA ARG A 69 2.46 -42.99 5.44
C ARG A 69 2.03 -43.48 6.82
N SER A 70 0.72 -43.48 7.07
CA SER A 70 -0.03 -44.63 7.60
C SER A 70 -1.54 -44.36 7.51
N ARG A 71 -2.23 -45.08 6.61
CA ARG A 71 -3.65 -45.41 6.80
C ARG A 71 -3.73 -46.46 7.91
N PRO A 72 -4.82 -46.49 8.68
CA PRO A 72 -5.39 -47.76 9.10
C PRO A 72 -6.78 -47.99 8.50
N LEU A 73 -7.13 -49.27 8.54
CA LEU A 73 -8.19 -50.05 7.91
C LEU A 73 -9.62 -49.52 8.13
#